data_AF-A0A9X1I2G8-F1
#
_entry.id   AF-A0A9X1I2G8-F1
#
_cell.length_a   1.000
_cell.length_b   1.000
_cell.length_c   1.000
_cell.angle_alpha   90.00
_cell.angle_beta   90.00
_cell.angle_gamma   90.00
#
_symmetry.space_group_name_H-M   'P 1'
#
loop_
_entity.id
_entity.type
_entity.pdbx_description
1 polymer ?
#
loop_
_entity_poly.entity_id
_entity_poly.type
_entity_poly.pdbx_seq_one_letter_code
_entity_poly.pdbx_strand_id
1 'polypeptide(L)' 'MENISEFLYGKDYSDKLDKFNNAIDQIHAEYDGEFDTNGYFTMQTHNQKGEVKLDFDKNKNIPIELKENVLKVFKEIWK' A
#
# COMPACT_ATOMS: atom_id res chain seq x y z
N MET A 1 4.67 -12.04 17.58
CA MET A 1 3.50 -11.14 17.72
C MET A 1 2.58 -11.48 16.58
N GLU A 2 1.40 -11.99 16.90
CA GLU A 2 0.39 -12.31 15.86
C GLU A 2 0.00 -11.02 15.15
N ASN A 3 0.16 -11.00 13.83
CA ASN A 3 -0.22 -9.86 12.99
C ASN A 3 -1.72 -9.63 13.18
N ILE A 4 -2.08 -8.54 13.87
CA ILE A 4 -3.48 -8.11 14.10
C ILE A 4 -4.28 -8.07 12.77
N SER A 5 -3.57 -7.80 11.68
CA SER A 5 -4.03 -7.87 10.29
C SER A 5 -4.52 -9.26 9.86
N GLU A 6 -3.80 -10.33 10.23
CA GLU A 6 -4.12 -11.72 9.89
C GLU A 6 -5.37 -12.21 10.63
N PHE A 7 -5.53 -11.76 11.87
CA PHE A 7 -6.69 -12.08 12.72
C PHE A 7 -7.96 -11.32 12.30
N LEU A 8 -7.85 -10.06 11.87
CA LEU A 8 -9.00 -9.21 11.50
C LEU A 8 -9.47 -9.39 10.06
N TYR A 9 -8.56 -9.70 9.13
CA TYR A 9 -8.86 -9.69 7.69
C TYR A 9 -8.51 -11.02 6.98
N GLY A 10 -7.95 -11.99 7.70
CA GLY A 10 -7.56 -13.29 7.18
C GLY A 10 -6.16 -13.30 6.57
N LYS A 11 -5.62 -14.51 6.40
CA LYS A 11 -4.26 -14.75 5.90
C LYS A 11 -3.99 -14.12 4.53
N ASP A 12 -4.99 -14.13 3.65
CA ASP A 12 -4.91 -13.55 2.30
C ASP A 12 -4.62 -12.04 2.33
N TYR A 13 -5.23 -11.29 3.26
CA TYR A 13 -4.97 -9.86 3.42
C TYR A 13 -3.54 -9.60 3.90
N SER A 14 -3.06 -10.37 4.88
CA SER A 14 -1.69 -10.20 5.39
C SER A 14 -0.64 -10.50 4.34
N ASP A 15 -0.83 -11.57 3.55
CA ASP A 15 0.06 -11.93 2.44
C ASP A 15 0.08 -10.84 1.34
N LYS A 16 -1.09 -10.29 1.00
CA LYS A 16 -1.22 -9.18 0.05
C LYS A 16 -0.57 -7.90 0.57
N LEU A 17 -0.74 -7.60 1.86
CA LEU A 17 -0.08 -6.46 2.51
C LEU A 17 1.44 -6.59 2.48
N ASP A 18 1.98 -7.78 2.76
CA ASP A 18 3.42 -8.04 2.74
C ASP A 18 3.99 -7.88 1.31
N LYS A 19 3.30 -8.42 0.30
CA LYS A 19 3.65 -8.21 -1.12
C LYS A 19 3.61 -6.73 -1.50
N PHE A 20 2.62 -5.99 -1.00
CA PHE A 20 2.49 -4.58 -1.28
C PHE A 20 3.63 -3.79 -0.67
N ASN A 21 3.92 -4.01 0.61
CA ASN A 21 5.04 -3.36 1.29
C ASN A 21 6.37 -3.65 0.58
N ASN A 22 6.65 -4.89 0.20
CA ASN A 22 7.86 -5.23 -0.55
C ASN A 22 7.94 -4.48 -1.90
N ALA A 23 6.83 -4.40 -2.64
CA ALA A 23 6.81 -3.67 -3.91
C ALA A 23 6.96 -2.16 -3.71
N ILE A 24 6.43 -1.60 -2.62
CA ILE A 24 6.67 -0.20 -2.23
C ILE A 24 8.13 0.04 -1.88
N ASP A 25 8.77 -0.86 -1.13
CA ASP A 25 10.19 -0.79 -0.82
C ASP A 25 11.05 -0.84 -2.10
N GLN A 26 10.66 -1.65 -3.10
CA GLN A 26 11.32 -1.65 -4.40
C GLN A 26 11.13 -0.32 -5.15
N ILE A 27 9.90 0.19 -5.23
CA ILE A 27 9.63 1.51 -5.82
C ILE A 27 10.44 2.59 -5.11
N HIS A 28 10.58 2.50 -3.78
CA HIS A 28 11.43 3.41 -3.01
C HIS A 28 12.89 3.29 -3.41
N ALA A 29 13.44 2.08 -3.44
CA ALA A 29 14.83 1.84 -3.76
C ALA A 29 15.19 2.27 -5.20
N GLU A 30 14.25 2.17 -6.14
CA GLU A 30 14.43 2.61 -7.53
C GLU A 30 14.18 4.12 -7.72
N TYR A 31 13.51 4.77 -6.76
CA TYR A 31 13.20 6.19 -6.84
C TYR A 31 14.31 7.03 -6.18
N ASP A 32 15.11 7.72 -6.99
CA ASP A 32 16.25 8.53 -6.56
C ASP A 32 15.87 9.85 -5.81
N GLY A 33 14.62 9.99 -5.37
CA GLY A 33 14.07 11.18 -4.70
C GLY A 33 13.58 10.92 -3.27
N GLU A 34 13.23 11.98 -2.54
CA GLU A 34 12.65 11.86 -1.19
C GLU A 34 11.25 11.20 -1.25
N PHE A 35 11.21 9.89 -1.03
CA PHE A 35 9.98 9.11 -0.94
C PHE A 35 9.68 8.73 0.50
N ASP A 36 8.88 9.53 1.19
CA ASP A 36 8.46 9.20 2.56
C ASP A 36 7.24 8.25 2.51
N THR A 37 7.51 6.95 2.38
CA THR A 37 6.50 5.88 2.32
C THR A 37 5.54 5.90 3.50
N ASN A 38 6.03 6.32 4.68
CA ASN A 38 5.24 6.40 5.91
C ASN A 38 4.23 7.56 5.94
N GLY A 39 4.28 8.49 4.98
CA GLY A 39 3.43 9.68 4.98
C GLY A 39 2.70 9.99 3.67
N TYR A 40 2.93 9.21 2.60
CA TYR A 40 2.42 9.56 1.26
C TYR A 40 1.07 8.91 0.95
N PHE A 41 0.75 7.77 1.56
CA PHE A 41 -0.52 7.10 1.35
C PHE A 41 -0.95 6.33 2.59
N THR A 42 -2.25 6.14 2.72
CA THR A 42 -2.85 5.31 3.76
C THR A 42 -3.70 4.23 3.12
N MET A 43 -3.60 3.02 3.68
CA MET A 43 -4.46 1.91 3.30
C MET A 43 -5.62 1.85 4.29
N GLN A 44 -6.84 1.98 3.78
CA GLN A 44 -8.05 1.85 4.57
C GLN A 44 -8.77 0.58 4.16
N THR A 45 -8.96 -0.33 5.11
CA THR A 45 -9.78 -1.52 4.90
C THR A 45 -11.23 -1.19 5.27
N HIS A 46 -12.11 -1.10 4.28
CA HIS A 46 -13.53 -0.87 4.51
C HIS A 46 -14.23 -2.22 4.80
N ASN A 47 -14.66 -2.37 6.05
CA ASN A 47 -15.72 -3.23 6.61
C ASN A 47 -16.12 -4.54 5.89
N GLN A 48 -16.16 -5.65 6.65
CA GLN A 48 -16.86 -6.94 6.45
C GLN A 48 -16.70 -7.70 5.11
N LYS A 49 -16.29 -7.05 4.01
CA LYS A 49 -16.05 -7.63 2.68
C LYS A 49 -14.56 -7.69 2.31
N GLY A 50 -13.68 -7.12 3.12
CA GLY A 50 -12.23 -7.10 2.86
C GLY A 50 -11.82 -6.15 1.73
N GLU A 51 -12.66 -5.17 1.37
CA GLU A 51 -12.32 -4.18 0.35
C GLU A 51 -11.27 -3.20 0.90
N VAL A 52 -10.10 -3.19 0.28
CA VAL A 52 -9.00 -2.30 0.62
C VAL A 52 -9.02 -1.12 -0.32
N LYS A 53 -8.79 0.08 0.21
CA LYS A 53 -8.61 1.30 -0.57
C LYS A 53 -7.27 1.93 -0.22
N LEU A 54 -6.59 2.40 -1.26
CA LEU A 54 -5.37 3.19 -1.16
C LEU A 54 -5.74 4.66 -1.37
N ASP A 55 -5.49 5.50 -0.37
CA ASP A 55 -5.69 6.95 -0.45
C ASP A 55 -4.35 7.67 -0.32
N PHE A 56 -4.06 8.61 -1.22
CA PHE A 56 -2.82 9.38 -1.20
C PHE A 56 -3.02 10.70 -0.45
N ASP A 57 -2.04 11.10 0.35
CA ASP A 57 -2.08 12.37 1.05
C ASP A 57 -2.07 13.52 0.03
N LYS A 58 -3.15 14.32 0.05
CA LYS A 58 -3.34 15.46 -0.86
C LYS A 58 -2.47 16.66 -0.52
N ASN A 59 -1.95 16.72 0.71
CA ASN A 59 -1.07 17.78 1.18
C ASN A 59 0.39 17.52 0.85
N LYS A 60 0.72 16.28 0.44
CA LYS A 60 2.06 15.89 -0.01
C LYS A 60 2.15 16.05 -1.52
N ASN A 61 3.25 16.67 -1.97
CA ASN A 61 3.50 16.85 -3.40
C ASN A 61 4.10 15.57 -4.01
N ILE A 62 3.28 14.52 -4.04
CA ILE A 62 3.70 13.19 -4.48
C ILE A 62 3.73 13.19 -6.02
N PRO A 63 4.86 12.82 -6.65
CA PRO A 63 5.00 12.69 -8.09
C PRO A 63 3.91 11.80 -8.71
N ILE A 64 3.41 12.19 -9.87
CA ILE A 64 2.33 11.45 -10.56
C ILE A 64 2.79 10.04 -10.94
N GLU A 65 4.01 9.90 -11.48
CA GLU A 65 4.60 8.59 -11.82
C GLU A 65 4.62 7.65 -10.60
N LEU A 66 4.96 8.18 -9.43
CA LEU A 66 4.99 7.42 -8.20
C LEU A 66 3.58 6.99 -7.78
N LYS A 67 2.59 7.90 -7.84
CA LYS A 67 1.19 7.56 -7.57
C LYS A 67 0.70 6.46 -8.50
N GLU A 68 1.03 6.54 -9.78
CA GLU A 68 0.64 5.54 -10.78
C GLU A 68 1.31 4.19 -10.52
N ASN A 69 2.60 4.15 -10.20
CA ASN A 69 3.31 2.91 -9.84
C ASN A 69 2.71 2.25 -8.59
N VAL A 70 2.48 3.02 -7.53
CA VAL A 70 1.86 2.53 -6.29
C VAL A 70 0.43 2.03 -6.56
N LEU A 71 -0.38 2.77 -7.33
CA LEU A 71 -1.74 2.35 -7.72
C LEU A 71 -1.75 1.09 -8.57
N LYS A 72 -0.79 0.95 -9.47
CA LYS A 72 -0.67 -0.22 -10.35
C LYS A 72 -0.37 -1.46 -9.52
N VAL A 73 0.66 -1.40 -8.67
CA VAL A 73 1.02 -2.49 -7.75
C VAL A 73 -0.17 -2.84 -6.85
N PHE A 74 -0.83 -1.83 -6.27
CA PHE A 74 -2.02 -2.04 -5.45
C PHE A 74 -3.12 -2.82 -6.19
N LYS A 75 -3.44 -2.41 -7.42
CA LYS A 75 -4.45 -3.08 -8.26
C LYS A 75 -4.04 -4.49 -8.70
N GLU A 76 -2.75 -4.76 -8.89
CA GLU A 76 -2.27 -6.11 -9.22
C GLU A 76 -2.40 -7.07 -8.03
N ILE A 77 -2.18 -6.57 -6.81
CA ILE A 77 -2.23 -7.38 -5.59
C ILE A 77 -3.68 -7.60 -5.10
N TRP A 78 -4.54 -6.58 -5.20
CA TRP A 78 -5.94 -6.62 -4.79
C TRP A 78 -6.93 -6.88 -5.94
N LYS A 79 -6.47 -7.53 -7.01
CA LYS A 79 -7.31 -7.94 -8.15
C LYS A 79 -8.30 -9.04 -7.79
#